data_AF-A0A0C3AF49-F1
#
_entry.id   AF-A0A0C3AF49-F1
#
_cell.length_a   1.000
_cell.length_b   1.000
_cell.length_c   1.000
_cell.angle_alpha   90.00
_cell.angle_beta   90.00
_cell.angle_gamma   90.00
#
_symmetry.space_group_name_H-M   'P 1'
#
loop_
_entity.id
_entity.type
_entity.pdbx_description
1 polymer ?
#
loop_
_entity_poly.entity_id
_entity_poly.type
_entity_poly.pdbx_seq_one_letter_code
_entity_poly.pdbx_strand_id
1 'polypeptide(L)' 'MTHVMRPSIAYVATQVQFALSSSPVFSRTDTVTDSERFYNTILALLDDPEEV' A
#
# COMPACT_ATOMS: atom_id res chain seq x y z
N MET A 1 4.61 -13.83 20.10
CA MET A 1 3.77 -12.75 19.54
C MET A 1 4.37 -12.36 18.22
N THR A 2 3.68 -12.57 17.11
CA THR A 2 4.19 -12.16 15.79
C THR A 2 3.96 -10.66 15.63
N HIS A 3 5.04 -9.88 15.76
CA HIS A 3 5.00 -8.44 15.51
C HIS A 3 4.84 -8.23 14.00
N VAL A 4 3.66 -7.80 13.57
CA VAL A 4 3.42 -7.47 12.16
C VAL A 4 4.13 -6.15 11.86
N MET A 5 4.96 -6.13 10.82
CA MET A 5 5.69 -4.94 10.43
C MET A 5 4.76 -4.00 9.66
N ARG A 6 4.72 -2.71 9.98
CA ARG A 6 3.91 -1.70 9.25
C ARG A 6 4.11 -1.75 7.72
N PRO A 7 5.34 -1.93 7.19
CA PRO A 7 5.58 -2.18 5.77
C PRO A 7 4.82 -3.38 5.19
N SER A 8 4.68 -4.47 5.95
CA SER A 8 3.94 -5.65 5.48
C SER A 8 2.44 -5.40 5.36
N ILE A 9 1.87 -4.54 6.21
CA ILE A 9 0.47 -4.10 6.11
C ILE A 9 0.28 -3.20 4.90
N ALA A 10 1.16 -2.21 4.72
CA ALA A 10 1.14 -1.33 3.55
C ALA A 10 1.23 -2.12 2.23
N TYR A 11 2.08 -3.15 2.19
CA TYR A 11 2.21 -4.02 1.03
C TYR A 11 0.91 -4.78 0.71
N VAL A 12 0.27 -5.39 1.73
CA VAL A 12 -1.01 -6.09 1.52
C VAL A 12 -2.10 -5.14 1.05
N ALA A 13 -2.18 -3.92 1.61
CA ALA A 13 -3.14 -2.91 1.18
C ALA A 13 -2.96 -2.55 -0.31
N THR A 14 -1.72 -2.36 -0.77
CA THR A 14 -1.40 -2.14 -2.19
C THR A 14 -1.87 -3.30 -3.06
N GLN A 15 -1.60 -4.55 -2.65
CA GLN A 15 -2.03 -5.74 -3.40
C GLN A 15 -3.57 -5.85 -3.50
N VAL A 16 -4.30 -5.50 -2.44
CA VAL A 16 -5.76 -5.48 -2.43
C VAL A 16 -6.31 -4.38 -3.35
N GLN A 17 -5.70 -3.18 -3.34
CA GLN A 17 -6.07 -2.10 -4.25
C GLN A 17 -6.00 -2.56 -5.71
N PHE A 18 -4.92 -3.25 -6.09
CA PHE A 18 -4.79 -3.83 -7.43
C PHE A 18 -5.87 -4.85 -7.75
N ALA A 19 -6.10 -5.80 -6.85
CA ALA A 19 -7.12 -6.84 -7.02
C ALA A 19 -8.54 -6.27 -7.16
N LEU A 20 -8.82 -5.12 -6.54
CA LEU A 20 -10.11 -4.42 -6.59
C LEU A 20 -10.19 -3.40 -7.73
N SER A 21 -9.07 -2.99 -8.31
CA SER A 21 -9.04 -2.11 -9.47
C SER A 21 -9.24 -2.91 -10.76
N SER A 22 -9.96 -2.37 -11.73
CA SER A 22 -10.12 -2.97 -13.08
C SER A 22 -8.81 -3.01 -13.90
N SER A 23 -7.66 -2.74 -13.27
CA SER A 23 -6.33 -2.76 -13.87
C SER A 23 -5.58 -4.01 -13.39
N PRO A 24 -5.60 -5.11 -14.16
CA PRO A 24 -4.99 -6.37 -13.75
C PRO A 24 -3.46 -6.40 -13.90
N VAL A 25 -2.83 -5.28 -14.31
CA VAL A 25 -1.42 -5.25 -14.66
C VAL A 25 -0.65 -4.34 -13.73
N PHE A 26 0.20 -4.93 -12.90
CA PHE A 26 1.23 -4.21 -12.15
C PHE A 26 2.31 -3.76 -13.14
N SER A 27 2.29 -2.49 -13.52
CA SER A 27 3.31 -1.89 -14.40
C SER A 27 4.04 -0.76 -13.68
N ARG A 28 5.38 -0.78 -13.76
CA ARG A 28 6.26 0.23 -13.16
C ARG A 28 6.05 1.63 -13.76
N THR A 29 5.52 1.71 -14.99
CA THR A 29 5.18 2.96 -15.66
C THR A 29 3.70 3.32 -15.54
N ASP A 30 2.94 2.55 -14.75
CA ASP A 30 1.52 2.79 -14.56
C ASP A 30 1.28 3.97 -13.62
N THR A 31 1.09 5.14 -14.19
CA THR A 31 0.72 6.35 -13.47
C THR A 31 -0.76 6.37 -13.08
N VAL A 32 -1.57 5.39 -13.52
CA VAL A 32 -3.00 5.32 -13.24
C VAL A 32 -3.26 4.87 -11.81
N THR A 33 -2.43 3.95 -11.29
CA THR A 33 -2.60 3.42 -9.92
C THR A 33 -1.71 4.14 -8.90
N ASP A 34 -0.63 4.79 -9.34
CA ASP A 34 0.36 5.51 -8.50
C ASP A 34 0.75 4.72 -7.22
N SER A 35 1.05 3.44 -7.43
CA SER A 35 1.22 2.42 -6.38
C SER A 35 2.34 2.74 -5.38
N GLU A 36 3.39 3.41 -5.84
CA GLU A 36 4.48 3.88 -4.98
C GLU A 36 3.97 4.95 -4.01
N ARG A 37 3.24 5.94 -4.51
CA ARG A 37 2.65 6.97 -3.66
C ARG A 37 1.61 6.39 -2.72
N PHE A 38 0.77 5.47 -3.19
CA PHE A 38 -0.22 4.80 -2.34
C PHE A 38 0.46 4.04 -1.19
N TYR A 39 1.45 3.20 -1.50
CA TYR A 39 2.20 2.45 -0.49
C TYR A 39 2.86 3.38 0.55
N ASN A 40 3.57 4.43 0.09
CA ASN A 40 4.25 5.37 0.98
C ASN A 40 3.26 6.17 1.83
N THR A 41 2.06 6.47 1.31
CA THR A 41 1.01 7.16 2.07
C THR A 41 0.45 6.26 3.16
N ILE A 42 0.17 4.98 2.88
CA ILE A 42 -0.27 4.01 3.89
C ILE A 42 0.82 3.81 4.95
N LEU A 43 2.09 3.71 4.54
CA LEU A 43 3.19 3.55 5.48
C LEU A 43 3.32 4.76 6.40
N ALA A 44 3.25 5.98 5.86
CA ALA A 44 3.25 7.21 6.64
C ALA A 44 2.08 7.28 7.64
N LEU A 45 0.88 6.87 7.21
CA LEU A 45 -0.30 6.78 8.09
C LEU A 45 -0.07 5.80 9.24
N LEU A 46 0.47 4.61 8.96
CA LEU A 46 0.74 3.59 9.98
C LEU A 46 1.88 4.00 10.93
N ASP A 47 2.76 4.92 10.49
CA ASP A 47 3.85 5.45 11.29
C ASP A 47 3.49 6.68 12.13
N ASP A 48 2.33 7.30 11.85
CA ASP A 48 1.82 8.45 12.62
C ASP A 48 1.28 7.99 13.99
N PRO A 49 1.86 8.45 15.11
CA PRO A 49 1.40 8.08 16.45
C PRO A 49 0.05 8.69 16.84
N GLU A 50 -0.46 9.71 16.15
CA GLU A 50 -1.77 10.33 16.44
C GLU A 50 -2.92 9.62 15.73
N GLU A 51 -2.64 8.81 14.72
CA GLU A 51 -3.63 8.04 13.93
C GLU A 51 -3.75 6.58 14.41
N VAL A 52 -2.93 6.12 15.35
CA VAL A 52 -2.85 4.72 15.83
C VAL A 52 -3.27 4.54 17.28
#